data_AF-A0A5K7ZNP8-F1
#
_entry.id   AF-A0A5K7ZNP8-F1
#
_cell.length_a   1.000
_cell.length_b   1.000
_cell.length_c   1.000
_cell.angle_alpha   90.00
_cell.angle_beta   90.00
_cell.angle_gamma   90.00
#
_symmetry.space_group_name_H-M   'P 1'
#
loop_
_entity.id
_entity.type
_entity.pdbx_description
1 polymer ?
#
loop_
_entity_poly.entity_id
_entity_poly.type
_entity_poly.pdbx_seq_one_letter_code
_entity_poly.pdbx_strand_id
1 'polypeptide(L)'
;MFKKKDRVSSGVNQLDQQLGGLFIGDNVIWYDDAGSLASTFSFSFIKESQKRNRPLIYITFDRSPKKLIEDLGPMAESQYLTILDCFTHGKGDGSEVFSKFYEKDGAHWPFQIVRVNDPDNPDVVSDSIYSLHATMKGDVRFVFESLTGMQDLWGGEDAILRFYSRACPRLYELETIAYWIMEKRAHSERVRASINQIAQVAIELSISRGKSALTIRKADKRKPDVLNSPLIYWNDGTDVVFEMESGKGGTIDIGGRVKEIRKRQAMPQKEMAALVGVTPSTISQIESGTIYPSIPALFKIAQVLQVPAAAFLKEQAGSADRVVFSGGTPIGLADFPKQDIIGYRLCPPDFETDADPYLIEIPAGKKLQAHFFIHKGEELGYVLSGSLELKIGNRVHRAGIGDVVYLTTTLPSYWKNTGNETARMLWVKIMK
;
A
#
# COMPACT_ATOMS: atom_id res chain seq x y z
N MET A 1 -8.09 23.23 -26.85
CA MET A 1 -7.63 23.64 -25.51
C MET A 1 -7.92 22.48 -24.56
N PHE A 2 -6.96 21.59 -24.31
CA PHE A 2 -7.20 20.41 -23.47
C PHE A 2 -7.35 20.87 -22.01
N LYS A 3 -8.54 20.70 -21.41
CA LYS A 3 -8.71 20.81 -19.95
C LYS A 3 -7.66 19.94 -19.28
N LYS A 4 -6.96 20.46 -18.28
CA LYS A 4 -6.07 19.69 -17.43
C LYS A 4 -6.93 18.60 -16.79
N LYS A 5 -6.81 17.34 -17.26
CA LYS A 5 -7.61 16.24 -16.72
C LYS A 5 -7.31 16.10 -15.24
N ASP A 6 -8.36 16.06 -14.42
CA ASP A 6 -8.22 15.83 -12.99
C ASP A 6 -7.63 14.45 -12.76
N ARG A 7 -6.68 14.39 -11.82
CA ARG A 7 -5.96 13.18 -11.46
C ARG A 7 -6.55 12.62 -10.19
N VAL A 8 -6.78 11.31 -10.16
CA VAL A 8 -7.25 10.60 -8.98
C VAL A 8 -6.31 9.46 -8.64
N SER A 9 -6.31 9.06 -7.38
CA SER A 9 -5.54 7.90 -6.92
C SER A 9 -6.22 6.60 -7.36
N SER A 10 -5.40 5.61 -7.71
CA SER A 10 -5.80 4.22 -7.92
C SER A 10 -6.03 3.46 -6.60
N GLY A 11 -5.71 4.08 -5.45
CA GLY A 11 -5.64 3.42 -4.15
C GLY A 11 -4.34 2.66 -3.92
N VAL A 12 -3.40 2.70 -4.87
CA VAL A 12 -2.11 2.00 -4.81
C VAL A 12 -0.98 3.00 -5.09
N ASN A 13 -0.26 3.39 -4.03
CA ASN A 13 0.73 4.47 -4.08
C ASN A 13 1.81 4.25 -5.16
N GLN A 14 2.36 3.05 -5.28
CA GLN A 14 3.41 2.77 -6.26
C GLN A 14 2.87 2.89 -7.69
N LEU A 15 1.64 2.44 -7.93
CA LEU A 15 0.99 2.57 -9.23
C LEU A 15 0.72 4.04 -9.56
N ASP A 16 0.27 4.82 -8.58
CA ASP A 16 0.06 6.26 -8.72
C ASP A 16 1.35 7.03 -9.00
N GLN A 17 2.47 6.63 -8.39
CA GLN A 17 3.79 7.20 -8.71
C GLN A 17 4.17 6.94 -10.17
N GLN A 18 3.99 5.71 -10.65
CA GLN A 18 4.34 5.36 -12.02
C GLN A 18 3.42 6.02 -13.06
N LEU A 19 2.12 6.08 -12.79
CA LEU A 19 1.15 6.66 -13.74
C LEU A 19 0.95 8.18 -13.60
N GLY A 20 1.43 8.76 -12.50
CA GLY A 20 1.05 10.12 -12.08
C GLY A 20 -0.41 10.21 -11.66
N GLY A 21 -0.98 9.11 -11.16
CA GLY A 21 -2.40 8.88 -10.91
C GLY A 21 -3.20 8.50 -12.16
N LEU A 22 -4.46 8.11 -11.93
CA LEU A 22 -5.45 7.87 -12.98
C LEU A 22 -6.05 9.20 -13.45
N PHE A 23 -6.37 9.30 -14.73
CA PHE A 23 -7.05 10.47 -15.28
C PHE A 23 -8.54 10.18 -15.41
N ILE A 24 -9.36 11.19 -15.11
CA ILE A 24 -10.78 11.13 -15.45
C ILE A 24 -10.94 10.87 -16.97
N GLY A 25 -11.72 9.86 -17.32
CA GLY A 25 -11.88 9.29 -18.66
C GLY A 25 -10.96 8.10 -18.97
N ASP A 26 -10.11 7.63 -18.05
CA ASP A 26 -9.28 6.45 -18.32
C ASP A 26 -10.10 5.16 -18.40
N ASN A 27 -9.90 4.42 -19.49
CA ASN A 27 -10.14 2.99 -19.55
C ASN A 27 -8.83 2.26 -19.23
N VAL A 28 -8.80 1.56 -18.09
CA VAL A 28 -7.65 0.81 -17.58
C VAL A 28 -7.92 -0.68 -17.77
N ILE A 29 -7.18 -1.34 -18.66
CA ILE A 29 -7.27 -2.78 -18.88
C ILE A 29 -6.24 -3.52 -18.01
N TRP A 30 -6.71 -4.52 -17.27
CA TRP A 30 -5.93 -5.43 -16.42
C TRP A 30 -5.93 -6.82 -17.05
N TYR A 31 -4.78 -7.22 -17.58
CA TYR A 31 -4.55 -8.58 -18.07
C TYR A 31 -4.08 -9.46 -16.91
N ASP A 32 -4.94 -10.35 -16.43
CA ASP A 32 -4.64 -11.26 -15.32
C ASP A 32 -4.20 -12.63 -15.86
N ASP A 33 -2.93 -12.98 -15.67
CA ASP A 33 -2.41 -14.27 -16.13
C ASP A 33 -2.83 -15.46 -15.23
N ALA A 34 -3.20 -15.19 -13.98
CA ALA A 34 -3.60 -16.20 -13.00
C ALA A 34 -5.10 -16.15 -12.65
N GLY A 35 -5.86 -15.23 -13.25
CA GLY A 35 -7.31 -15.06 -13.09
C GLY A 35 -7.76 -14.64 -11.67
N SER A 36 -6.83 -14.27 -10.80
CA SER A 36 -7.12 -14.05 -9.36
C SER A 36 -6.37 -12.87 -8.74
N LEU A 37 -5.49 -12.21 -9.49
CA LEU A 37 -4.63 -11.13 -9.02
C LEU A 37 -5.30 -9.75 -9.10
N ALA A 38 -6.10 -9.51 -10.14
CA ALA A 38 -6.68 -8.20 -10.43
C ALA A 38 -7.73 -7.74 -9.39
N SER A 39 -8.36 -8.69 -8.69
CA SER A 39 -9.33 -8.42 -7.63
C SER A 39 -8.75 -7.51 -6.54
N THR A 40 -7.49 -7.74 -6.15
CA THR A 40 -6.83 -6.95 -5.10
C THR A 40 -6.73 -5.46 -5.49
N PHE A 41 -6.36 -5.18 -6.75
CA PHE A 41 -6.28 -3.80 -7.25
C PHE A 41 -7.66 -3.15 -7.39
N SER A 42 -8.67 -3.94 -7.73
CA SER A 42 -10.06 -3.48 -7.78
C SER A 42 -10.54 -3.08 -6.39
N PHE A 43 -10.20 -3.86 -5.36
CA PHE A 43 -10.53 -3.55 -3.97
C PHE A 43 -9.83 -2.29 -3.47
N SER A 44 -8.55 -2.09 -3.79
CA SER A 44 -7.84 -0.83 -3.52
C SER A 44 -8.55 0.37 -4.18
N PHE A 45 -9.02 0.20 -5.42
CA PHE A 45 -9.74 1.24 -6.15
C PHE A 45 -11.11 1.54 -5.54
N ILE A 46 -11.84 0.52 -5.07
CA ILE A 46 -13.11 0.67 -4.34
C ILE A 46 -12.88 1.45 -3.03
N LYS A 47 -11.90 1.04 -2.23
CA LYS A 47 -11.53 1.67 -0.96
C LYS A 47 -11.21 3.16 -1.14
N GLU A 48 -10.43 3.52 -2.17
CA GLU A 48 -10.13 4.92 -2.47
C GLU A 48 -11.35 5.70 -2.98
N SER A 49 -12.26 5.06 -3.72
CA SER A 49 -13.51 5.67 -4.17
C SER A 49 -14.43 6.02 -2.99
N GLN A 50 -14.60 5.09 -2.06
CA GLN A 50 -15.38 5.30 -0.84
C GLN A 50 -14.77 6.39 0.04
N LYS A 51 -13.45 6.40 0.23
CA LYS A 51 -12.73 7.45 0.99
C LYS A 51 -12.97 8.85 0.41
N ARG A 52 -13.19 8.95 -0.90
CA ARG A 52 -13.46 10.19 -1.64
C ARG A 52 -14.94 10.50 -1.81
N ASN A 53 -15.83 9.67 -1.26
CA ASN A 53 -17.29 9.76 -1.47
C ASN A 53 -17.66 9.76 -2.97
N ARG A 54 -16.98 8.95 -3.78
CA ARG A 54 -17.25 8.81 -5.22
C ARG A 54 -18.02 7.53 -5.50
N PRO A 55 -19.13 7.61 -6.25
CA PRO A 55 -19.91 6.43 -6.60
C PRO A 55 -19.11 5.48 -7.50
N LEU A 56 -19.20 4.20 -7.21
CA LEU A 56 -18.60 3.13 -7.98
C LEU A 56 -19.64 2.05 -8.32
N ILE A 57 -19.69 1.66 -9.58
CA ILE A 57 -20.49 0.55 -10.08
C ILE A 57 -19.57 -0.65 -10.30
N TYR A 58 -19.80 -1.74 -9.57
CA TYR A 58 -19.09 -3.00 -9.73
C TYR A 58 -19.96 -3.96 -10.55
N ILE A 59 -19.56 -4.29 -11.76
CA ILE A 59 -20.30 -5.21 -12.64
C ILE A 59 -19.72 -6.60 -12.48
N THR A 60 -20.52 -7.54 -11.98
CA THR A 60 -20.10 -8.92 -11.74
C THR A 60 -20.72 -9.88 -12.74
N PHE A 61 -19.87 -10.73 -13.33
CA PHE A 61 -20.26 -11.77 -14.29
C PHE A 61 -19.85 -13.18 -13.84
N ASP A 62 -18.80 -13.28 -13.01
CA ASP A 62 -18.21 -14.56 -12.63
C ASP A 62 -18.50 -14.94 -11.17
N ARG A 63 -18.95 -13.99 -10.34
CA ARG A 63 -19.26 -14.22 -8.92
C ARG A 63 -20.71 -13.94 -8.62
N SER A 64 -21.30 -14.81 -7.79
CA SER A 64 -22.62 -14.52 -7.22
C SER A 64 -22.55 -13.30 -6.28
N PRO A 65 -23.64 -12.54 -6.14
CA PRO A 65 -23.68 -11.39 -5.21
C PRO A 65 -23.25 -11.76 -3.79
N LYS A 66 -23.69 -12.92 -3.28
CA LYS A 66 -23.29 -13.43 -1.96
C LYS A 66 -21.77 -13.58 -1.85
N LYS A 67 -21.12 -14.24 -2.82
CA LYS A 67 -19.68 -14.48 -2.78
C LYS A 67 -18.89 -13.17 -2.92
N LEU A 68 -19.35 -12.27 -3.79
CA LEU A 68 -18.73 -10.96 -3.95
C LEU A 68 -18.83 -10.11 -2.67
N ILE A 69 -19.97 -10.14 -1.97
CA ILE A 69 -20.13 -9.47 -0.67
C ILE A 69 -19.15 -10.05 0.36
N GLU A 70 -19.03 -11.37 0.45
CA GLU A 70 -18.06 -12.02 1.35
C GLU A 70 -16.62 -11.57 1.08
N ASP A 71 -16.25 -11.44 -0.20
CA ASP A 71 -14.90 -11.00 -0.60
C ASP A 71 -14.66 -9.50 -0.35
N LEU A 72 -15.69 -8.66 -0.52
CA LEU A 72 -15.63 -7.21 -0.26
C LEU A 72 -15.66 -6.87 1.24
N GLY A 73 -16.26 -7.73 2.06
CA GLY A 73 -16.44 -7.49 3.49
C GLY A 73 -17.17 -6.16 3.77
N PRO A 74 -16.69 -5.34 4.73
CA PRO A 74 -17.34 -4.08 5.09
C PRO A 74 -17.46 -3.07 3.94
N MET A 75 -16.66 -3.19 2.87
CA MET A 75 -16.77 -2.30 1.71
C MET A 75 -18.10 -2.48 0.97
N ALA A 76 -18.72 -3.66 1.06
CA ALA A 76 -20.01 -3.96 0.41
C ALA A 76 -21.16 -3.12 0.96
N GLU A 77 -21.08 -2.67 2.21
CA GLU A 77 -22.12 -1.91 2.92
C GLU A 77 -22.10 -0.40 2.61
N SER A 78 -21.16 0.05 1.77
CA SER A 78 -21.02 1.46 1.45
C SER A 78 -22.12 1.95 0.53
N GLN A 79 -22.73 3.10 0.87
CA GLN A 79 -23.68 3.78 -0.01
C GLN A 79 -23.08 4.27 -1.35
N TYR A 80 -21.75 4.27 -1.47
CA TYR A 80 -21.03 4.66 -2.68
C TYR A 80 -20.66 3.47 -3.57
N LEU A 81 -21.04 2.25 -3.20
CA LEU A 81 -20.82 1.06 -4.01
C LEU A 81 -22.17 0.47 -4.42
N THR A 82 -22.39 0.39 -5.73
CA THR A 82 -23.52 -0.35 -6.30
C THR A 82 -23.00 -1.56 -7.08
N ILE A 83 -23.52 -2.74 -6.80
CA ILE A 83 -23.20 -3.97 -7.53
C ILE A 83 -24.25 -4.16 -8.62
N LEU A 84 -23.80 -4.26 -9.87
CA LEU A 84 -24.63 -4.66 -11.00
C LEU A 84 -24.44 -6.17 -11.21
N ASP A 85 -25.45 -6.95 -10.84
CA ASP A 85 -25.43 -8.41 -10.89
C ASP A 85 -25.86 -8.90 -12.28
N CYS A 86 -24.86 -9.29 -13.08
CA CYS A 86 -25.03 -10.00 -14.33
C CYS A 86 -24.79 -11.52 -14.17
N PHE A 87 -24.41 -11.98 -12.98
CA PHE A 87 -24.12 -13.39 -12.72
C PHE A 87 -25.40 -14.19 -12.56
N THR A 88 -26.35 -13.75 -11.73
CA THR A 88 -27.49 -14.60 -11.31
C THR A 88 -28.32 -15.10 -12.49
N HIS A 89 -28.61 -14.25 -13.49
CA HIS A 89 -29.31 -14.67 -14.71
C HIS A 89 -28.39 -15.01 -15.88
N GLY A 90 -27.08 -14.82 -15.74
CA GLY A 90 -26.09 -15.23 -16.72
C GLY A 90 -25.54 -16.61 -16.36
N LYS A 91 -24.30 -16.67 -15.89
CA LYS A 91 -23.65 -17.94 -15.48
C LYS A 91 -24.37 -18.69 -14.34
N GLY A 92 -25.19 -17.99 -13.55
CA GLY A 92 -26.05 -18.58 -12.52
C GLY A 92 -27.33 -19.24 -13.05
N ASP A 93 -27.63 -19.08 -14.34
CA ASP A 93 -28.74 -19.68 -15.10
C ASP A 93 -30.12 -19.43 -14.46
N GLY A 94 -30.27 -18.32 -13.74
CA GLY A 94 -31.50 -17.97 -13.01
C GLY A 94 -31.88 -18.97 -11.91
N SER A 95 -30.98 -19.88 -11.54
CA SER A 95 -31.31 -21.01 -10.66
C SER A 95 -31.82 -20.53 -9.29
N GLU A 96 -32.72 -21.32 -8.70
CA GLU A 96 -33.35 -21.02 -7.42
C GLU A 96 -32.32 -20.80 -6.30
N VAL A 97 -31.17 -21.49 -6.38
CA VAL A 97 -30.07 -21.36 -5.42
C VAL A 97 -29.53 -19.93 -5.34
N PHE A 98 -29.37 -19.26 -6.48
CA PHE A 98 -28.89 -17.88 -6.53
C PHE A 98 -30.02 -16.87 -6.39
N SER A 99 -31.22 -17.19 -6.89
CA SER A 99 -32.40 -16.32 -6.78
C SER A 99 -32.87 -16.14 -5.33
N LYS A 100 -32.71 -17.16 -4.47
CA LYS A 100 -33.00 -17.11 -3.03
C LYS A 100 -32.27 -15.99 -2.28
N PHE A 101 -31.14 -15.52 -2.81
CA PHE A 101 -30.44 -14.36 -2.25
C PHE A 101 -31.34 -13.11 -2.15
N TYR A 102 -32.29 -12.96 -3.08
CA TYR A 102 -33.16 -11.79 -3.18
C TYR A 102 -34.43 -11.87 -2.31
N GLU A 103 -34.74 -13.03 -1.70
CA GLU A 103 -36.03 -13.26 -1.01
C GLU A 103 -36.10 -12.71 0.43
N LYS A 104 -34.95 -12.51 1.09
CA LYS A 104 -34.87 -11.95 2.46
C LYS A 104 -33.74 -10.94 2.57
N ASP A 105 -34.06 -9.65 2.46
CA ASP A 105 -33.18 -8.49 2.70
C ASP A 105 -31.84 -8.45 1.92
N GLY A 106 -31.47 -9.47 1.14
CA GLY A 106 -30.12 -9.65 0.60
C GLY A 106 -29.70 -8.63 -0.45
N ALA A 107 -30.64 -8.08 -1.22
CA ALA A 107 -30.37 -7.01 -2.19
C ALA A 107 -30.65 -5.60 -1.67
N HIS A 108 -31.14 -5.49 -0.43
CA HIS A 108 -31.51 -4.23 0.21
C HIS A 108 -30.53 -3.91 1.35
N TRP A 109 -30.74 -2.74 1.98
CA TRP A 109 -29.83 -2.17 2.98
C TRP A 109 -29.28 -3.22 3.97
N PRO A 110 -27.95 -3.30 4.15
CA PRO A 110 -26.96 -2.28 3.80
C PRO A 110 -26.39 -2.34 2.37
N PHE A 111 -26.82 -3.29 1.53
CA PHE A 111 -26.25 -3.48 0.19
C PHE A 111 -27.06 -2.76 -0.90
N GLN A 112 -26.38 -2.28 -1.94
CA GLN A 112 -27.02 -1.74 -3.15
C GLN A 112 -26.75 -2.67 -4.34
N ILE A 113 -27.70 -3.54 -4.66
CA ILE A 113 -27.55 -4.52 -5.75
C ILE A 113 -28.66 -4.32 -6.78
N VAL A 114 -28.26 -4.12 -8.04
CA VAL A 114 -29.15 -4.01 -9.19
C VAL A 114 -28.98 -5.28 -10.02
N ARG A 115 -30.04 -6.05 -10.17
CA ARG A 115 -30.03 -7.30 -10.93
C ARG A 115 -30.32 -7.04 -12.41
N VAL A 116 -29.50 -7.59 -13.30
CA VAL A 116 -29.75 -7.62 -14.74
C VAL A 116 -30.47 -8.93 -15.07
N ASN A 117 -31.66 -8.85 -15.66
CA ASN A 117 -32.49 -10.04 -15.91
C ASN A 117 -32.10 -10.79 -17.21
N ASP A 118 -31.50 -10.11 -18.19
CA ASP A 118 -31.07 -10.70 -19.47
C ASP A 118 -29.61 -10.29 -19.78
N PRO A 119 -28.63 -10.78 -18.99
CA PRO A 119 -27.23 -10.40 -19.15
C PRO A 119 -26.57 -11.04 -20.38
N ASP A 120 -27.19 -12.04 -21.02
CA ASP A 120 -26.76 -12.64 -22.27
C ASP A 120 -26.81 -11.66 -23.45
N ASN A 121 -27.65 -10.62 -23.33
CA ASN A 121 -27.75 -9.57 -24.32
C ASN A 121 -26.85 -8.36 -23.97
N PRO A 122 -25.80 -8.08 -24.75
CA PRO A 122 -24.89 -6.97 -24.47
C PRO A 122 -25.57 -5.60 -24.44
N ASP A 123 -26.64 -5.41 -25.22
CA ASP A 123 -27.37 -4.15 -25.26
C ASP A 123 -28.16 -3.92 -23.95
N VAL A 124 -28.76 -4.98 -23.38
CA VAL A 124 -29.44 -4.93 -22.07
C VAL A 124 -28.46 -4.59 -20.95
N VAL A 125 -27.26 -5.19 -20.97
CA VAL A 125 -26.19 -4.86 -20.01
C VAL A 125 -25.77 -3.41 -20.16
N SER A 126 -25.59 -2.94 -21.41
CA SER A 126 -25.26 -1.54 -21.72
C SER A 126 -26.30 -0.58 -21.15
N ASP A 127 -27.57 -0.82 -21.44
CA ASP A 127 -28.68 0.02 -21.00
C ASP A 127 -28.80 0.05 -19.47
N SER A 128 -28.56 -1.09 -18.81
CA SER A 128 -28.55 -1.19 -17.35
C SER A 128 -27.42 -0.34 -16.74
N ILE A 129 -26.21 -0.41 -17.30
CA ILE A 129 -25.05 0.39 -16.88
C ILE A 129 -25.35 1.88 -16.99
N TYR A 130 -25.87 2.32 -18.14
CA TYR A 130 -26.08 3.76 -18.39
C TYR A 130 -27.30 4.32 -17.67
N SER A 131 -28.35 3.52 -17.49
CA SER A 131 -29.51 3.89 -16.68
C SER A 131 -29.09 4.07 -15.23
N LEU A 132 -28.26 3.17 -14.70
CA LEU A 132 -27.73 3.28 -13.34
C LEU A 132 -26.82 4.50 -13.19
N HIS A 133 -25.86 4.69 -14.10
CA HIS A 133 -24.98 5.86 -14.13
C HIS A 133 -25.76 7.18 -14.13
N ALA A 134 -26.86 7.27 -14.90
CA ALA A 134 -27.68 8.48 -15.00
C ALA A 134 -28.32 8.91 -13.65
N THR A 135 -28.44 8.00 -12.68
CA THR A 135 -28.92 8.31 -11.33
C THR A 135 -27.85 8.89 -10.41
N MET A 136 -26.57 8.83 -10.81
CA MET A 136 -25.42 9.20 -10.00
C MET A 136 -24.88 10.58 -10.39
N LYS A 137 -24.13 11.20 -9.47
CA LYS A 137 -23.50 12.52 -9.68
C LYS A 137 -21.99 12.46 -9.43
N GLY A 138 -21.26 13.30 -10.16
CA GLY A 138 -19.79 13.37 -10.07
C GLY A 138 -19.10 12.36 -10.97
N ASP A 139 -17.79 12.18 -10.79
CA ASP A 139 -17.00 11.15 -11.48
C ASP A 139 -17.39 9.76 -10.99
N VAL A 140 -18.21 9.06 -11.77
CA VAL A 140 -18.59 7.67 -11.51
C VAL A 140 -17.47 6.75 -11.94
N ARG A 141 -17.20 5.74 -11.11
CA ARG A 141 -16.13 4.76 -11.33
C ARG A 141 -16.73 3.40 -11.65
N PHE A 142 -16.03 2.61 -12.45
CA PHE A 142 -16.50 1.31 -12.89
C PHE A 142 -15.43 0.26 -12.66
N VAL A 143 -15.88 -0.93 -12.22
CA VAL A 143 -15.10 -2.15 -12.27
C VAL A 143 -15.89 -3.18 -13.07
N PHE A 144 -15.43 -3.47 -14.28
CA PHE A 144 -15.89 -4.60 -15.08
C PHE A 144 -15.07 -5.82 -14.68
N GLU A 145 -15.65 -6.68 -13.86
CA GLU A 145 -14.96 -7.79 -13.21
C GLU A 145 -14.31 -8.78 -14.18
N SER A 146 -14.93 -9.02 -15.33
CA SER A 146 -14.44 -10.05 -16.23
C SER A 146 -14.99 -9.90 -17.65
N LEU A 147 -14.14 -9.38 -18.55
CA LEU A 147 -14.38 -9.45 -19.99
C LEU A 147 -14.39 -10.91 -20.49
N THR A 148 -13.66 -11.81 -19.80
CA THR A 148 -13.71 -13.25 -20.08
C THR A 148 -15.08 -13.82 -19.77
N GLY A 149 -15.66 -13.48 -18.61
CA GLY A 149 -17.00 -13.91 -18.23
C GLY A 149 -18.08 -13.40 -19.18
N MET A 150 -17.93 -12.16 -19.67
CA MET A 150 -18.79 -11.60 -20.71
C MET A 150 -18.65 -12.35 -22.04
N GLN A 151 -17.43 -12.72 -22.44
CA GLN A 151 -17.19 -13.52 -23.66
C GLN A 151 -17.88 -14.87 -23.59
N ASP A 152 -17.72 -15.58 -22.46
CA ASP A 152 -18.31 -16.89 -22.24
C ASP A 152 -19.83 -16.84 -22.40
N LEU A 153 -20.45 -15.80 -21.85
CA LEU A 153 -21.89 -15.58 -21.92
C LEU A 153 -22.36 -15.17 -23.33
N TRP A 154 -21.60 -14.30 -24.00
CA TRP A 154 -22.00 -13.70 -25.28
C TRP A 154 -21.55 -14.49 -26.52
N GLY A 155 -21.03 -15.69 -26.32
CA GLY A 155 -20.73 -16.63 -27.42
C GLY A 155 -19.51 -16.24 -28.27
N GLY A 156 -18.58 -15.44 -27.74
CA GLY A 156 -17.26 -15.27 -28.35
C GLY A 156 -16.64 -13.87 -28.33
N GLU A 157 -15.39 -13.81 -28.81
CA GLU A 157 -14.53 -12.64 -28.79
C GLU A 157 -15.06 -11.42 -29.56
N ASP A 158 -15.82 -11.64 -30.65
CA ASP A 158 -16.32 -10.52 -31.46
C ASP A 158 -17.43 -9.75 -30.75
N ALA A 159 -18.21 -10.40 -29.89
CA ALA A 159 -19.24 -9.73 -29.09
C ALA A 159 -18.59 -8.78 -28.07
N ILE A 160 -17.57 -9.23 -27.35
CA ILE A 160 -16.84 -8.38 -26.38
C ILE A 160 -16.14 -7.22 -27.07
N LEU A 161 -15.56 -7.43 -28.26
CA LEU A 161 -14.90 -6.35 -29.01
C LEU A 161 -15.90 -5.27 -29.45
N ARG A 162 -17.07 -5.67 -29.94
CA ARG A 162 -18.15 -4.72 -30.29
C ARG A 162 -18.64 -3.95 -29.07
N PHE A 163 -18.84 -4.63 -27.95
CA PHE A 163 -19.26 -3.99 -26.71
C PHE A 163 -18.19 -3.01 -26.20
N TYR A 164 -16.94 -3.47 -26.06
CA TYR A 164 -15.83 -2.66 -25.55
C TYR A 164 -15.56 -1.41 -26.41
N SER A 165 -15.56 -1.58 -27.74
CA SER A 165 -15.33 -0.46 -28.67
C SER A 165 -16.46 0.58 -28.68
N ARG A 166 -17.68 0.22 -28.27
CA ARG A 166 -18.79 1.17 -28.08
C ARG A 166 -18.79 1.77 -26.68
N ALA A 167 -18.52 0.95 -25.66
CA ALA A 167 -18.61 1.35 -24.26
C ALA A 167 -17.49 2.32 -23.85
N CYS A 168 -16.23 2.03 -24.21
CA CYS A 168 -15.08 2.83 -23.77
C CYS A 168 -15.12 4.31 -24.22
N PRO A 169 -15.43 4.65 -25.49
CA PRO A 169 -15.59 6.04 -25.89
C PRO A 169 -16.73 6.73 -25.15
N ARG A 170 -17.85 6.03 -24.93
CA ARG A 170 -18.99 6.59 -24.18
C ARG A 170 -18.63 6.85 -22.72
N LEU A 171 -17.92 5.93 -22.06
CA LEU A 171 -17.42 6.10 -20.70
C LEU A 171 -16.39 7.23 -20.59
N TYR A 172 -15.58 7.44 -21.63
CA TYR A 172 -14.64 8.56 -21.72
C TYR A 172 -15.39 9.90 -21.75
N GLU A 173 -16.41 10.03 -22.60
CA GLU A 173 -17.24 11.25 -22.72
C GLU A 173 -18.07 11.51 -21.45
N LEU A 174 -18.44 10.47 -20.71
CA LEU A 174 -19.10 10.57 -19.41
C LEU A 174 -18.16 10.96 -18.26
N GLU A 175 -16.88 11.25 -18.54
CA GLU A 175 -15.88 11.63 -17.52
C GLU A 175 -15.79 10.58 -16.38
N THR A 176 -15.77 9.29 -16.74
CA THR A 176 -15.73 8.16 -15.80
C THR A 176 -14.32 7.57 -15.70
N ILE A 177 -14.07 6.66 -14.75
CA ILE A 177 -12.86 5.83 -14.73
C ILE A 177 -13.28 4.38 -14.72
N ALA A 178 -12.81 3.59 -15.67
CA ALA A 178 -13.24 2.20 -15.83
C ALA A 178 -12.07 1.23 -15.77
N TYR A 179 -12.11 0.33 -14.78
CA TYR A 179 -11.28 -0.86 -14.74
C TYR A 179 -11.96 -1.96 -15.53
N TRP A 180 -11.19 -2.59 -16.41
CA TRP A 180 -11.60 -3.73 -17.21
C TRP A 180 -10.65 -4.87 -16.89
N ILE A 181 -11.16 -6.01 -16.46
CA ILE A 181 -10.32 -7.16 -16.11
C ILE A 181 -10.53 -8.25 -17.16
N MET A 182 -9.44 -8.87 -17.58
CA MET A 182 -9.47 -9.93 -18.58
C MET A 182 -8.39 -10.95 -18.33
N GLU A 183 -8.72 -12.23 -18.43
CA GLU A 183 -7.73 -13.29 -18.33
C GLU A 183 -6.81 -13.27 -19.55
N LYS A 184 -5.50 -13.10 -19.34
CA LYS A 184 -4.58 -12.85 -20.45
C LYS A 184 -4.59 -13.99 -21.48
N ARG A 185 -4.56 -15.24 -21.00
CA ARG A 185 -4.39 -16.45 -21.84
C ARG A 185 -5.68 -16.97 -22.46
N ALA A 186 -6.85 -16.49 -22.01
CA ALA A 186 -8.14 -16.92 -22.53
C ALA A 186 -8.49 -16.27 -23.88
N HIS A 187 -7.79 -15.21 -24.28
CA HIS A 187 -8.11 -14.41 -25.47
C HIS A 187 -6.98 -14.41 -26.50
N SER A 188 -7.32 -14.14 -27.76
CA SER A 188 -6.40 -14.05 -28.89
C SER A 188 -5.54 -12.78 -28.83
N GLU A 189 -4.39 -12.82 -29.50
CA GLU A 189 -3.54 -11.63 -29.68
C GLU A 189 -4.29 -10.48 -30.39
N ARG A 190 -5.15 -10.83 -31.34
CA ARG A 190 -5.99 -9.88 -32.08
C ARG A 190 -6.91 -9.10 -31.14
N VAL A 191 -7.59 -9.79 -30.22
CA VAL A 191 -8.47 -9.14 -29.22
C VAL A 191 -7.67 -8.24 -28.30
N ARG A 192 -6.57 -8.75 -27.74
CA ARG A 192 -5.69 -7.96 -26.86
C ARG A 192 -5.18 -6.70 -27.55
N ALA A 193 -4.74 -6.81 -28.80
CA ALA A 193 -4.28 -5.67 -29.59
C ALA A 193 -5.39 -4.63 -29.80
N SER A 194 -6.62 -5.08 -30.12
CA SER A 194 -7.78 -4.21 -30.34
C SER A 194 -8.19 -3.47 -29.07
N ILE A 195 -8.24 -4.18 -27.93
CA ILE A 195 -8.51 -3.58 -26.61
C ILE A 195 -7.43 -2.56 -26.25
N ASN A 196 -6.15 -2.91 -26.44
CA ASN A 196 -5.02 -2.03 -26.16
C ASN A 196 -5.01 -0.76 -27.00
N GLN A 197 -5.61 -0.72 -28.19
CA GLN A 197 -5.72 0.50 -28.99
C GLN A 197 -6.62 1.53 -28.30
N ILE A 198 -7.73 1.07 -27.72
CA ILE A 198 -8.76 1.93 -27.12
C ILE A 198 -8.41 2.31 -25.67
N ALA A 199 -7.85 1.37 -24.89
CA ALA A 199 -7.49 1.60 -23.49
C ALA A 199 -6.47 2.73 -23.33
N GLN A 200 -6.61 3.55 -22.29
CA GLN A 200 -5.63 4.59 -21.94
C GLN A 200 -4.44 3.98 -21.18
N VAL A 201 -4.69 2.98 -20.35
CA VAL A 201 -3.68 2.30 -19.55
C VAL A 201 -3.86 0.79 -19.71
N ALA A 202 -2.77 0.06 -19.91
CA ALA A 202 -2.77 -1.40 -19.96
C ALA A 202 -1.75 -1.95 -18.97
N ILE A 203 -2.22 -2.81 -18.08
CA ILE A 203 -1.45 -3.42 -17.01
C ILE A 203 -1.54 -4.93 -17.15
N GLU A 204 -0.42 -5.61 -17.00
CA GLU A 204 -0.32 -7.06 -16.98
C GLU A 204 0.06 -7.53 -15.58
N LEU A 205 -0.69 -8.50 -15.05
CA LEU A 205 -0.43 -9.18 -13.80
C LEU A 205 0.02 -10.61 -14.09
N SER A 206 1.11 -11.04 -13.47
CA SER A 206 1.68 -12.37 -13.68
C SER A 206 2.24 -12.96 -12.39
N ILE A 207 2.40 -14.28 -12.36
CA ILE A 207 3.11 -14.98 -11.28
C ILE A 207 4.35 -15.63 -11.90
N SER A 208 5.52 -15.32 -11.34
CA SER A 208 6.78 -15.95 -11.74
C SER A 208 7.57 -16.37 -10.51
N ARG A 209 7.94 -17.65 -10.44
CA ARG A 209 8.70 -18.23 -9.32
C ARG A 209 8.06 -17.94 -7.94
N GLY A 210 6.73 -17.96 -7.87
CA GLY A 210 5.96 -17.69 -6.65
C GLY A 210 5.84 -16.21 -6.27
N LYS A 211 6.40 -15.29 -7.05
CA LYS A 211 6.27 -13.85 -6.86
C LYS A 211 5.22 -13.29 -7.83
N SER A 212 4.32 -12.45 -7.34
CA SER A 212 3.38 -11.71 -8.19
C SER A 212 4.05 -10.47 -8.76
N ALA A 213 3.79 -10.15 -10.01
CA ALA A 213 4.41 -9.03 -10.71
C ALA A 213 3.38 -8.24 -11.51
N LEU A 214 3.49 -6.91 -11.45
CA LEU A 214 2.70 -5.96 -12.23
C LEU A 214 3.61 -5.33 -13.28
N THR A 215 3.20 -5.35 -14.55
CA THR A 215 3.92 -4.71 -15.65
C THR A 215 3.03 -3.71 -16.35
N ILE A 216 3.43 -2.44 -16.40
CA ILE A 216 2.72 -1.42 -17.17
C ILE A 216 3.12 -1.57 -18.64
N ARG A 217 2.18 -2.00 -19.48
CA ARG A 217 2.38 -2.21 -20.93
C ARG A 217 2.06 -0.97 -21.75
N LYS A 218 1.10 -0.17 -21.29
CA LYS A 218 0.69 1.09 -21.95
C LYS A 218 0.30 2.11 -20.90
N ALA A 219 0.70 3.37 -21.11
CA ALA A 219 0.29 4.51 -20.32
C ALA A 219 0.18 5.75 -21.23
N ASP A 220 -0.99 5.98 -21.81
CA ASP A 220 -1.21 7.05 -22.79
C ASP A 220 -0.97 8.43 -22.15
N LYS A 221 -0.26 9.31 -22.88
CA LYS A 221 0.16 10.66 -22.44
C LYS A 221 0.94 10.69 -21.11
N ARG A 222 1.57 9.57 -20.75
CA ARG A 222 2.38 9.41 -19.53
C ARG A 222 3.76 8.87 -19.89
N LYS A 223 4.69 8.99 -18.94
CA LYS A 223 6.05 8.44 -19.03
C LYS A 223 6.40 7.78 -17.69
N PRO A 224 5.89 6.57 -17.40
CA PRO A 224 6.29 5.84 -16.20
C PRO A 224 7.78 5.51 -16.28
N ASP A 225 8.45 5.50 -15.13
CA ASP A 225 9.87 5.17 -15.03
C ASP A 225 10.13 3.70 -15.41
N VAL A 226 9.14 2.82 -15.18
CA VAL A 226 9.26 1.36 -15.33
C VAL A 226 8.36 0.76 -16.43
N LEU A 227 8.18 1.45 -17.56
CA LEU A 227 7.39 0.91 -18.68
C LEU A 227 7.95 -0.43 -19.16
N ASN A 228 7.09 -1.45 -19.28
CA ASN A 228 7.44 -2.82 -19.67
C ASN A 228 8.37 -3.58 -18.69
N SER A 229 8.67 -3.01 -17.53
CA SER A 229 9.44 -3.67 -16.47
C SER A 229 8.51 -4.25 -15.40
N PRO A 230 8.75 -5.48 -14.94
CA PRO A 230 7.93 -6.09 -13.90
C PRO A 230 8.24 -5.49 -12.52
N LEU A 231 7.22 -4.94 -11.87
CA LEU A 231 7.25 -4.54 -10.48
C LEU A 231 6.72 -5.69 -9.62
N ILE A 232 7.58 -6.27 -8.78
CA ILE A 232 7.14 -7.34 -7.88
C ILE A 232 6.28 -6.76 -6.78
N TYR A 233 5.21 -7.46 -6.43
CA TYR A 233 4.35 -7.08 -5.32
C TYR A 233 3.84 -8.30 -4.54
N TRP A 234 3.39 -8.05 -3.33
CA TRP A 234 2.61 -8.99 -2.53
C TRP A 234 1.38 -8.28 -1.94
N ASN A 235 0.40 -9.08 -1.53
CA ASN A 235 -0.75 -8.62 -0.80
C ASN A 235 -0.55 -9.03 0.66
N ASP A 236 -0.56 -8.08 1.59
CA ASP A 236 -0.39 -8.33 3.03
C ASP A 236 -1.71 -8.71 3.74
N GLY A 237 -2.79 -8.87 2.98
CA GLY A 237 -4.16 -9.11 3.45
C GLY A 237 -5.03 -7.85 3.42
N THR A 238 -4.44 -6.66 3.30
CA THR A 238 -5.17 -5.39 3.32
C THR A 238 -4.80 -4.43 2.20
N ASP A 239 -3.52 -4.39 1.82
CA ASP A 239 -3.00 -3.45 0.82
C ASP A 239 -1.98 -4.12 -0.11
N VAL A 240 -1.81 -3.54 -1.31
CA VAL A 240 -0.81 -3.98 -2.29
C VAL A 240 0.52 -3.32 -1.98
N VAL A 241 1.53 -4.12 -1.68
CA VAL A 241 2.89 -3.65 -1.35
C VAL A 241 3.88 -4.11 -2.41
N PHE A 242 4.66 -3.18 -2.94
CA PHE A 242 5.64 -3.45 -3.99
C PHE A 242 7.04 -3.67 -3.41
N GLU A 243 7.77 -4.63 -3.98
CA GLU A 243 9.21 -4.77 -3.78
C GLU A 243 9.85 -3.56 -4.47
N MET A 244 10.37 -2.61 -3.68
CA MET A 244 11.01 -1.42 -4.26
C MET A 244 12.21 -1.84 -5.11
N GLU A 245 12.30 -1.37 -6.36
CA GLU A 245 13.58 -1.35 -7.07
C GLU A 245 14.58 -0.61 -6.19
N SER A 246 15.71 -1.25 -5.96
CA SER A 246 16.60 -0.95 -4.86
C SER A 246 17.18 0.47 -4.94
N GLY A 247 16.53 1.43 -4.30
CA GLY A 247 17.23 2.31 -3.37
C GLY A 247 17.45 1.56 -2.06
N LYS A 248 18.29 0.49 -2.06
CA LYS A 248 18.70 -0.34 -0.90
C LYS A 248 17.78 -0.24 0.34
N GLY A 249 16.52 -0.64 0.20
CA GLY A 249 15.69 -1.04 1.34
C GLY A 249 16.02 -2.50 1.63
N GLY A 250 16.59 -2.79 2.80
CA GLY A 250 17.19 -4.08 3.11
C GLY A 250 16.20 -5.24 2.97
N THR A 251 16.30 -6.01 1.89
CA THR A 251 15.84 -7.41 1.93
C THR A 251 16.66 -8.08 3.02
N ILE A 252 15.99 -8.58 4.08
CA ILE A 252 16.66 -9.33 5.14
C ILE A 252 17.38 -10.52 4.51
N ASP A 253 18.71 -10.44 4.41
CA ASP A 253 19.55 -11.51 3.88
C ASP A 253 19.74 -12.60 4.96
N ILE A 254 18.67 -13.35 5.20
CA ILE A 254 18.65 -14.48 6.15
C ILE A 254 19.75 -15.49 5.78
N GLY A 255 19.90 -15.78 4.49
CA GLY A 255 20.87 -16.74 3.98
C GLY A 255 22.32 -16.32 4.25
N GLY A 256 22.66 -15.08 3.89
CA GLY A 256 23.97 -14.51 4.16
C GLY A 256 24.26 -14.41 5.65
N ARG A 257 23.25 -14.08 6.48
CA ARG A 257 23.42 -14.00 7.93
C ARG A 257 23.65 -15.37 8.58
N VAL A 258 22.92 -16.38 8.16
CA VAL A 258 23.16 -17.78 8.55
C VAL A 258 24.58 -18.21 8.18
N LYS A 259 25.01 -17.90 6.95
CA LYS A 259 26.36 -18.20 6.46
C LYS A 259 27.45 -17.50 7.27
N GLU A 260 27.24 -16.23 7.60
CA GLU A 260 28.18 -15.41 8.37
C GLU A 260 28.37 -15.98 9.79
N ILE A 261 27.26 -16.25 10.50
CA ILE A 261 27.30 -16.79 11.86
C ILE A 261 27.93 -18.18 11.87
N ARG A 262 27.56 -19.06 10.92
CA ARG A 262 28.18 -20.38 10.76
C ARG A 262 29.69 -20.28 10.55
N LYS A 263 30.13 -19.38 9.65
CA LYS A 263 31.55 -19.17 9.37
C LYS A 263 32.32 -18.63 10.56
N ARG A 264 31.74 -17.73 11.37
CA ARG A 264 32.35 -17.23 12.62
C ARG A 264 32.60 -18.36 13.62
N GLN A 265 31.78 -19.41 13.60
CA GLN A 265 31.95 -20.61 14.43
C GLN A 265 32.80 -21.71 13.75
N ALA A 266 33.41 -21.42 12.59
CA ALA A 266 34.19 -22.37 11.80
C ALA A 266 33.46 -23.69 11.43
N MET A 267 32.11 -23.69 11.49
CA MET A 267 31.30 -24.89 11.27
C MET A 267 31.13 -25.18 9.77
N PRO A 268 31.45 -26.38 9.25
CA PRO A 268 31.19 -26.76 7.86
C PRO A 268 29.69 -26.90 7.55
N GLN A 269 29.28 -26.63 6.30
CA GLN A 269 27.88 -26.80 5.87
C GLN A 269 27.36 -28.23 6.09
N LYS A 270 28.22 -29.25 5.87
CA LYS A 270 27.87 -30.66 6.08
C LYS A 270 27.53 -30.96 7.54
N GLU A 271 28.24 -30.33 8.47
CA GLU A 271 28.01 -30.48 9.91
C GLU A 271 26.71 -29.81 10.32
N MET A 272 26.49 -28.56 9.88
CA MET A 272 25.22 -27.86 10.11
C MET A 272 24.03 -28.63 9.54
N ALA A 273 24.18 -29.20 8.35
CA ALA A 273 23.15 -30.02 7.70
C ALA A 273 22.77 -31.24 8.55
N ALA A 274 23.75 -31.95 9.10
CA ALA A 274 23.52 -33.10 9.97
C ALA A 274 22.78 -32.72 11.26
N LEU A 275 23.17 -31.61 11.91
CA LEU A 275 22.54 -31.13 13.14
C LEU A 275 21.11 -30.60 12.92
N VAL A 276 20.87 -29.95 11.77
CA VAL A 276 19.55 -29.45 11.39
C VAL A 276 18.66 -30.58 10.84
N GLY A 277 19.23 -31.68 10.35
CA GLY A 277 18.49 -32.81 9.77
C GLY A 277 18.05 -32.56 8.33
N VAL A 278 18.88 -31.86 7.55
CA VAL A 278 18.65 -31.57 6.13
C VAL A 278 19.87 -31.97 5.30
N THR A 279 19.79 -31.89 3.97
CA THR A 279 20.96 -32.18 3.13
C THR A 279 21.95 -31.00 3.10
N PRO A 280 23.26 -31.23 2.87
CA PRO A 280 24.22 -30.15 2.67
C PRO A 280 23.84 -29.22 1.51
N SER A 281 23.18 -29.75 0.47
CA SER A 281 22.66 -28.94 -0.65
C SER A 281 21.60 -27.94 -0.20
N THR A 282 20.70 -28.34 0.72
CA THR A 282 19.67 -27.49 1.31
C THR A 282 20.30 -26.34 2.09
N ILE A 283 21.34 -26.63 2.90
CA ILE A 283 22.09 -25.59 3.62
C ILE A 283 22.77 -24.62 2.65
N SER A 284 23.40 -25.12 1.58
CA SER A 284 24.03 -24.28 0.58
C SER A 284 23.03 -23.39 -0.17
N GLN A 285 21.85 -23.93 -0.50
CA GLN A 285 20.76 -23.19 -1.13
C GLN A 285 20.16 -22.13 -0.19
N ILE A 286 20.06 -22.42 1.12
CA ILE A 286 19.65 -21.43 2.14
C ILE A 286 20.68 -20.31 2.22
N GLU A 287 21.97 -20.65 2.36
CA GLU A 287 23.06 -19.67 2.51
C GLU A 287 23.34 -18.81 1.28
N SER A 288 22.89 -19.25 0.11
CA SER A 288 22.98 -18.50 -1.15
C SER A 288 21.70 -17.71 -1.48
N GLY A 289 20.67 -17.78 -0.63
CA GLY A 289 19.38 -17.14 -0.87
C GLY A 289 18.56 -17.80 -1.99
N THR A 290 18.98 -18.98 -2.46
CA THR A 290 18.27 -19.73 -3.51
C THR A 290 16.95 -20.32 -2.99
N ILE A 291 16.91 -20.72 -1.71
CA ILE A 291 15.69 -21.15 -1.02
C ILE A 291 15.61 -20.49 0.35
N TYR A 292 14.39 -20.20 0.81
CA TYR A 292 14.18 -19.75 2.18
C TYR A 292 13.94 -20.95 3.11
N PRO A 293 14.50 -20.96 4.33
CA PRO A 293 14.18 -21.99 5.31
C PRO A 293 12.72 -21.83 5.76
N SER A 294 12.03 -22.94 6.02
CA SER A 294 10.76 -22.89 6.73
C SER A 294 10.98 -22.34 8.15
N ILE A 295 9.94 -21.80 8.79
CA ILE A 295 10.03 -21.29 10.17
C ILE A 295 10.62 -22.34 11.14
N PRO A 296 10.17 -23.62 11.14
CA PRO A 296 10.80 -24.65 11.97
C PRO A 296 12.29 -24.88 11.65
N ALA A 297 12.67 -24.85 10.37
CA ALA A 297 14.07 -25.00 9.97
C ALA A 297 14.92 -23.81 10.42
N LEU A 298 14.39 -22.58 10.34
CA LEU A 298 15.06 -21.36 10.80
C LEU A 298 15.33 -21.41 12.31
N PHE A 299 14.35 -21.82 13.12
CA PHE A 299 14.53 -22.00 14.56
C PHE A 299 15.57 -23.07 14.89
N LYS A 300 15.56 -24.18 14.15
CA LYS A 300 16.53 -25.25 14.34
C LYS A 300 17.95 -24.82 13.96
N ILE A 301 18.10 -24.05 12.89
CA ILE A 301 19.37 -23.42 12.52
C ILE A 301 19.85 -22.46 13.62
N ALA A 302 18.95 -21.64 14.18
CA ALA A 302 19.27 -20.75 15.30
C ALA A 302 19.76 -21.52 16.54
N GLN A 303 19.09 -22.63 16.86
CA GLN A 303 19.46 -23.50 17.98
C GLN A 303 20.85 -24.13 17.77
N VAL A 304 21.13 -24.64 16.56
CA VAL A 304 22.43 -25.22 16.21
C VAL A 304 23.54 -24.17 16.27
N LEU A 305 23.27 -22.95 15.81
CA LEU A 305 24.21 -21.84 15.84
C LEU A 305 24.22 -21.09 17.19
N GLN A 306 23.43 -21.52 18.18
CA GLN A 306 23.33 -20.91 19.51
C GLN A 306 23.05 -19.39 19.48
N VAL A 307 22.18 -18.94 18.59
CA VAL A 307 21.74 -17.55 18.49
C VAL A 307 20.21 -17.44 18.52
N PRO A 308 19.63 -16.34 19.02
CA PRO A 308 18.21 -16.08 18.85
C PRO A 308 17.84 -16.04 17.36
N ALA A 309 16.69 -16.58 16.96
CA ALA A 309 16.25 -16.55 15.55
C ALA A 309 16.16 -15.12 14.99
N ALA A 310 15.86 -14.13 15.85
CA ALA A 310 15.89 -12.71 15.52
C ALA A 310 17.27 -12.22 15.02
N ALA A 311 18.37 -12.91 15.35
CA ALA A 311 19.70 -12.56 14.87
C ALA A 311 19.87 -12.72 13.35
N PHE A 312 19.03 -13.54 12.71
CA PHE A 312 18.95 -13.67 11.24
C PHE A 312 18.07 -12.60 10.59
N LEU A 313 17.22 -11.93 11.39
CA LEU A 313 16.24 -10.95 10.94
C LEU A 313 16.68 -9.51 11.16
N LYS A 314 17.84 -9.29 11.79
CA LYS A 314 18.42 -7.96 11.92
C LYS A 314 18.85 -7.47 10.55
N GLU A 315 18.22 -6.39 10.08
CA GLU A 315 18.63 -5.67 8.89
C GLU A 315 20.10 -5.25 9.03
N GLN A 316 20.88 -5.53 7.99
CA GLN A 316 22.10 -4.76 7.78
C GLN A 316 21.61 -3.38 7.38
N ALA A 317 21.72 -2.41 8.29
CA ALA A 317 21.36 -1.04 8.00
C ALA A 317 22.15 -0.60 6.76
N GLY A 318 21.46 -0.49 5.62
CA GLY A 318 22.01 0.10 4.40
C GLY A 318 22.22 1.61 4.53
N SER A 319 22.34 2.12 5.75
CA SER A 319 22.30 3.54 6.08
C SER A 319 23.68 4.18 6.22
N ALA A 320 24.77 3.43 6.03
CA ALA A 320 26.13 3.94 6.21
C ALA A 320 26.50 5.14 5.30
N ASP A 321 25.82 5.34 4.16
CA ASP A 321 26.14 6.40 3.20
C ASP A 321 25.18 7.61 3.23
N ARG A 322 24.16 7.62 4.09
CA ARG A 322 23.18 8.73 4.13
C ARG A 322 23.66 9.82 5.10
N VAL A 323 24.20 10.90 4.53
CA VAL A 323 24.77 12.03 5.30
C VAL A 323 23.76 13.17 5.53
N VAL A 324 22.70 13.26 4.72
CA VAL A 324 21.71 14.35 4.79
C VAL A 324 20.30 13.78 4.99
N PHE A 325 19.62 14.27 6.03
CA PHE A 325 18.24 13.92 6.37
C PHE A 325 17.35 15.17 6.25
N SER A 326 16.18 15.06 5.61
CA SER A 326 15.28 16.20 5.36
C SER A 326 13.94 16.01 6.06
N GLY A 327 13.42 17.09 6.65
CA GLY A 327 12.02 17.20 7.05
C GLY A 327 11.61 16.33 8.23
N GLY A 328 12.40 16.34 9.32
CA GLY A 328 12.27 15.49 10.52
C GLY A 328 10.86 14.99 10.85
N THR A 329 10.78 13.74 11.32
CA THR A 329 9.51 13.05 11.54
C THR A 329 8.86 13.50 12.86
N PRO A 330 7.58 13.91 12.88
CA PRO A 330 6.88 14.26 14.10
C PRO A 330 6.89 13.09 15.10
N ILE A 331 7.18 13.37 16.37
CA ILE A 331 7.15 12.40 17.45
C ILE A 331 6.08 12.75 18.49
N GLY A 332 5.49 11.71 19.09
CA GLY A 332 4.64 11.88 20.26
C GLY A 332 5.49 12.05 21.51
N LEU A 333 5.25 13.11 22.28
CA LEU A 333 5.80 13.31 23.62
C LEU A 333 4.68 12.96 24.61
N ALA A 334 4.62 11.69 24.99
CA ALA A 334 3.43 11.04 25.57
C ALA A 334 2.84 11.75 26.80
N ASP A 335 3.67 12.47 27.55
CA ASP A 335 3.26 13.15 28.79
C ASP A 335 2.73 14.58 28.58
N PHE A 336 2.68 15.07 27.34
CA PHE A 336 2.30 16.45 27.04
C PHE A 336 1.23 16.55 25.94
N PRO A 337 0.25 17.45 26.10
CA PRO A 337 -0.67 17.80 25.02
C PRO A 337 0.09 18.34 23.80
N LYS A 338 -0.28 17.91 22.58
CA LYS A 338 0.34 18.35 21.31
C LYS A 338 0.34 19.87 21.10
N GLN A 339 -0.55 20.58 21.77
CA GLN A 339 -0.67 22.04 21.72
C GLN A 339 0.33 22.79 22.63
N ASP A 340 1.00 22.08 23.55
CA ASP A 340 1.92 22.67 24.52
C ASP A 340 3.39 22.43 24.14
N ILE A 341 3.67 21.38 23.36
CA ILE A 341 4.98 21.04 22.82
C ILE A 341 4.85 20.22 21.54
N ILE A 342 5.73 20.46 20.58
CA ILE A 342 5.85 19.70 19.33
C ILE A 342 7.29 19.20 19.22
N GLY A 343 7.48 17.92 18.89
CA GLY A 343 8.79 17.32 18.70
C GLY A 343 8.91 16.71 17.31
N TYR A 344 10.10 16.85 16.71
CA TYR A 344 10.48 16.17 15.48
C TYR A 344 11.78 15.41 15.69
N ARG A 345 11.87 14.15 15.26
CA ARG A 345 13.14 13.42 15.19
C ARG A 345 13.84 13.76 13.88
N LEU A 346 15.11 14.18 13.94
CA LEU A 346 15.85 14.65 12.77
C LEU A 346 16.60 13.52 12.04
N CYS A 347 16.76 12.36 12.68
CA CYS A 347 17.29 11.14 12.07
C CYS A 347 16.22 10.03 11.98
N PRO A 348 16.30 9.13 10.98
CA PRO A 348 15.44 7.95 10.91
C PRO A 348 15.54 7.07 12.18
N PRO A 349 14.45 6.39 12.60
CA PRO A 349 14.46 5.51 13.78
C PRO A 349 15.48 4.38 13.74
N ASP A 350 15.79 3.92 12.53
CA ASP A 350 16.69 2.83 12.16
C ASP A 350 18.13 3.31 11.88
N PHE A 351 18.41 4.61 12.04
CA PHE A 351 19.76 5.15 11.90
C PHE A 351 20.55 4.93 13.20
N GLU A 352 21.60 4.11 13.15
CA GLU A 352 22.51 3.92 14.28
C GLU A 352 23.30 5.21 14.50
N THR A 353 23.04 5.87 15.64
CA THR A 353 23.76 7.07 16.06
C THR A 353 24.18 6.95 17.52
N ASP A 354 25.35 7.48 17.83
CA ASP A 354 25.76 7.74 19.22
C ASP A 354 25.03 8.98 19.80
N ALA A 355 24.23 9.67 19.00
CA ALA A 355 23.56 10.91 19.36
C ALA A 355 22.27 11.08 18.55
N ASP A 356 21.12 11.00 19.21
CA ASP A 356 19.82 11.19 18.56
C ASP A 356 19.43 12.69 18.54
N PRO A 357 19.32 13.33 17.35
CA PRO A 357 18.91 14.72 17.25
C PRO A 357 17.40 14.89 17.06
N TYR A 358 16.85 15.93 17.69
CA TYR A 358 15.45 16.32 17.69
C TYR A 358 15.32 17.82 17.50
N LEU A 359 14.23 18.28 16.89
CA LEU A 359 13.78 19.66 16.96
C LEU A 359 12.60 19.72 17.93
N ILE A 360 12.71 20.54 18.97
CA ILE A 360 11.66 20.76 19.97
C ILE A 360 11.11 22.17 19.81
N GLU A 361 9.79 22.28 19.78
CA GLU A 361 9.07 23.55 19.71
C GLU A 361 8.12 23.70 20.90
N ILE A 362 8.23 24.81 21.63
CA ILE A 362 7.34 25.16 22.75
C ILE A 362 6.63 26.47 22.39
N PRO A 363 5.31 26.47 22.17
CA PRO A 363 4.57 27.69 21.80
C PRO A 363 4.67 28.80 22.86
N ALA A 364 4.46 30.05 22.42
CA ALA A 364 4.56 31.24 23.27
C ALA A 364 3.74 31.11 24.56
N GLY A 365 4.33 31.47 25.70
CA GLY A 365 3.68 31.45 27.01
C GLY A 365 3.40 30.06 27.62
N LYS A 366 3.67 28.96 26.90
CA LYS A 366 3.42 27.60 27.40
C LYS A 366 4.41 27.21 28.49
N LYS A 367 3.91 26.47 29.48
CA LYS A 367 4.69 25.91 30.59
C LYS A 367 4.48 24.40 30.64
N LEU A 368 5.58 23.65 30.59
CA LEU A 368 5.66 22.20 30.71
C LEU A 368 6.07 21.86 32.14
N GLN A 369 5.33 20.96 32.80
CA GLN A 369 5.53 20.62 34.22
C GLN A 369 6.57 19.51 34.46
N ALA A 370 7.32 19.12 33.44
CA ALA A 370 8.42 18.18 33.51
C ALA A 370 9.34 18.35 32.30
N HIS A 371 10.44 17.61 32.28
CA HIS A 371 11.26 17.45 31.09
C HIS A 371 10.60 16.51 30.07
N PHE A 372 10.85 16.73 28.79
CA PHE A 372 10.11 16.10 27.68
C PHE A 372 10.66 14.73 27.23
N PHE A 373 11.86 14.34 27.66
CA PHE A 373 12.41 13.00 27.42
C PHE A 373 12.68 12.26 28.73
N ILE A 374 12.56 10.92 28.65
CA ILE A 374 13.08 10.00 29.65
C ILE A 374 14.30 9.34 29.02
N HIS A 375 15.48 9.84 29.37
CA HIS A 375 16.75 9.35 28.84
C HIS A 375 17.74 9.12 29.96
N LYS A 376 18.51 8.02 29.85
CA LYS A 376 19.64 7.74 30.73
C LYS A 376 20.90 8.10 29.96
N GLY A 377 21.33 9.36 30.07
CA GLY A 377 22.52 9.85 29.39
C GLY A 377 22.59 11.37 29.39
N GLU A 378 23.62 11.90 28.74
CA GLU A 378 23.81 13.33 28.58
C GLU A 378 22.91 13.86 27.45
N GLU A 379 22.40 15.07 27.63
CA GLU A 379 21.53 15.74 26.67
C GLU A 379 22.01 17.18 26.45
N LEU A 380 21.95 17.63 25.20
CA LEU A 380 22.35 18.97 24.79
C LEU A 380 21.22 19.64 24.01
N GLY A 381 20.80 20.81 24.47
CA GLY A 381 19.87 21.69 23.76
C GLY A 381 20.56 22.95 23.27
N TYR A 382 20.37 23.32 22.01
CA TYR A 382 20.79 24.60 21.44
C TYR A 382 19.55 25.42 21.05
N VAL A 383 19.41 26.63 21.57
CA VAL A 383 18.23 27.47 21.33
C VAL A 383 18.36 28.19 19.99
N LEU A 384 17.46 27.87 19.06
CA LEU A 384 17.42 28.42 17.71
C LEU A 384 16.59 29.71 17.61
N SER A 385 15.53 29.83 18.42
CA SER A 385 14.63 31.00 18.47
C SER A 385 13.83 31.01 19.79
N GLY A 386 13.30 32.18 20.18
CA GLY A 386 12.53 32.37 21.40
C GLY A 386 13.35 32.49 22.69
N SER A 387 12.64 32.49 23.83
CA SER A 387 13.22 32.66 25.17
C SER A 387 12.61 31.68 26.15
N LEU A 388 13.45 30.87 26.80
CA LEU A 388 13.04 29.78 27.67
C LEU A 388 13.51 30.02 29.10
N GLU A 389 12.71 29.52 30.04
CA GLU A 389 13.03 29.40 31.45
C GLU A 389 12.89 27.94 31.86
N LEU A 390 13.89 27.40 32.56
CA LEU A 390 13.90 26.02 33.06
C LEU A 390 14.33 25.98 34.52
N LYS A 391 13.77 25.07 35.31
CA LYS A 391 14.12 24.91 36.72
C LYS A 391 14.78 23.58 37.00
N ILE A 392 16.03 23.62 37.44
CA ILE A 392 16.82 22.45 37.83
C ILE A 392 17.12 22.57 39.33
N GLY A 393 16.65 21.58 40.11
CA GLY A 393 16.68 21.66 41.57
C GLY A 393 15.97 22.92 42.09
N ASN A 394 16.68 23.76 42.84
CA ASN A 394 16.15 25.02 43.39
C ASN A 394 16.49 26.27 42.56
N ARG A 395 17.13 26.11 41.39
CA ARG A 395 17.56 27.24 40.56
C ARG A 395 16.72 27.34 39.30
N VAL A 396 16.42 28.58 38.93
CA VAL A 396 15.76 28.92 37.67
C VAL A 396 16.82 29.47 36.73
N HIS A 397 16.90 28.90 35.54
CA HIS A 397 17.82 29.28 34.49
C HIS A 397 17.04 29.85 33.32
N ARG A 398 17.63 30.80 32.60
CA ARG A 398 17.08 31.37 31.37
C ARG A 398 18.01 31.02 30.21
N ALA A 399 17.41 30.71 29.07
CA ALA A 399 18.13 30.40 27.84
C ALA A 399 17.44 31.12 26.67
N GLY A 400 18.18 31.97 25.98
CA GLY A 400 17.77 32.68 24.78
C GLY A 400 18.49 32.15 23.54
N ILE A 401 18.26 32.80 22.41
CA ILE A 401 18.85 32.44 21.11
C ILE A 401 20.38 32.34 21.21
N GLY A 402 20.93 31.23 20.74
CA GLY A 402 22.37 30.95 20.76
C GLY A 402 22.88 30.29 22.05
N ASP A 403 22.07 30.23 23.10
CA ASP A 403 22.45 29.57 24.34
C ASP A 403 22.38 28.03 24.22
N VAL A 404 23.24 27.37 25.00
CA VAL A 404 23.28 25.91 25.14
C VAL A 404 22.79 25.50 26.52
N VAL A 405 21.84 24.58 26.57
CA VAL A 405 21.44 23.84 27.77
C VAL A 405 22.13 22.48 27.73
N TYR A 406 22.88 22.14 28.78
CA TYR A 406 23.52 20.83 28.89
C TYR A 406 23.03 20.11 30.16
N LEU A 407 22.46 18.92 29.99
CA LEU A 407 21.93 18.10 31.08
C LEU A 407 22.73 16.80 31.18
N THR A 408 23.07 16.39 32.40
CA THR A 408 23.83 15.16 32.66
C THR A 408 22.98 14.11 33.37
N THR A 409 22.51 14.44 34.58
CA THR A 409 21.73 13.52 35.43
C THR A 409 20.50 14.17 36.03
N THR A 410 20.49 15.50 36.15
CA THR A 410 19.38 16.23 36.77
C THR A 410 18.48 16.81 35.69
N LEU A 411 17.25 16.31 35.62
CA LEU A 411 16.25 16.78 34.66
C LEU A 411 15.53 18.03 35.19
N PRO A 412 15.18 18.99 34.31
CA PRO A 412 14.36 20.13 34.70
C PRO A 412 12.98 19.72 35.21
N SER A 413 12.60 20.28 36.35
CA SER A 413 11.27 20.14 36.94
C SER A 413 10.19 20.89 36.14
N TYR A 414 10.55 21.92 35.38
CA TYR A 414 9.66 22.54 34.41
C TYR A 414 10.44 23.25 33.31
N TRP A 415 9.75 23.49 32.20
CA TRP A 415 10.14 24.41 31.13
C TRP A 415 9.04 25.45 30.91
N LYS A 416 9.40 26.68 30.56
CA LYS A 416 8.45 27.73 30.22
C LYS A 416 8.98 28.57 29.08
N ASN A 417 8.20 28.72 28.02
CA ASN A 417 8.46 29.75 27.03
C ASN A 417 8.00 31.11 27.60
N THR A 418 8.95 32.01 27.80
CA THR A 418 8.75 33.35 28.35
C THR A 418 8.58 34.43 27.27
N GLY A 419 8.83 34.07 26.01
CA GLY A 419 8.68 34.95 24.86
C GLY A 419 7.26 34.99 24.29
N ASN A 420 7.09 35.85 23.28
CA ASN A 420 5.87 36.04 22.50
C ASN A 420 5.85 35.22 21.19
N GLU A 421 6.93 34.51 20.89
CA GLU A 421 7.06 33.62 19.73
C GLU A 421 7.32 32.17 20.18
N THR A 422 7.12 31.21 19.28
CA THR A 422 7.47 29.81 19.55
C THR A 422 8.97 29.66 19.77
N ALA A 423 9.36 29.11 20.91
CA ALA A 423 10.75 28.78 21.18
C ALA A 423 11.10 27.46 20.47
N ARG A 424 12.20 27.47 19.71
CA ARG A 424 12.70 26.28 18.99
C ARG A 424 14.08 25.90 19.50
N MET A 425 14.31 24.62 19.67
CA MET A 425 15.59 24.08 20.14
C MET A 425 16.01 22.88 19.32
N LEU A 426 17.28 22.82 18.90
CA LEU A 426 17.91 21.58 18.50
C LEU A 426 18.28 20.83 19.78
N TRP A 427 17.74 19.65 19.97
CA TRP A 427 17.96 18.82 21.16
C TRP A 427 18.64 17.52 20.77
N VAL A 428 19.71 17.13 21.45
CA VAL A 428 20.51 15.95 21.13
C VAL A 428 20.63 15.08 22.37
N LYS A 429 20.18 13.83 22.28
CA LYS A 429 20.37 12.83 23.33
C LYS A 429 21.60 11.98 23.00
N ILE A 430 22.59 11.97 23.88
CA ILE A 430 23.83 11.22 23.68
C ILE A 430 23.62 9.80 24.23
N MET A 431 23.80 8.80 23.38
CA MET A 431 23.70 7.38 23.68
C MET A 431 25.10 6.89 24.06
N LYS A 432 25.32 6.48 25.31
CA LYS A 432 26.58 5.87 25.78
C LYS A 432 26.41 4.39 26.04
#